data_AF-A0AAV9WN75-F1
#
_entry.id   AF-A0AAV9WN75-F1
#
_cell.length_a   1.000
_cell.length_b   1.000
_cell.length_c   1.000
_cell.angle_alpha   90.00
_cell.angle_beta   90.00
_cell.angle_gamma   90.00
#
_symmetry.space_group_name_H-M   'P 1'
#
loop_
_entity.id
_entity.type
_entity.pdbx_description
1 polymer ?
#
loop_
_entity_poly.entity_id
_entity_poly.type
_entity_poly.pdbx_seq_one_letter_code
_entity_poly.pdbx_strand_id
1 'polypeptide(L)'
;MAFALTTSDFALQEDTLLVAWVRKGEDLWVQSRIDLNKHIGSYDGEFDIASSGWFGWSRPGTSHLQGTVLFAQLMRPDGSWGPMASIDLNLFIRNDNGTLRFQKPDDSITISAACLDLNGSILQGLCFGYDGRLHYSDINLDEHYGNIEGRIKPGSSHLFKTGDIDGFQLVPSPSEVLLRGHLRCHPRWRPKSRRRANQVTWNHNQVNLAHSIFNKNGRFQFSRQDDKTSKNFDQENSPRVGYVPGGAEVVSGNEVRYTPYRSVNEILKSIVQEEVARAIADCTSSSIIAIGILVGASIGTIIENATIGLAIGTGMAAPGGISSEIESLATCINDPLILVRSLEASIGRYIYKALRNILSPEATEYFVAFTRARLDPKIDEIAHTVLDCLGATNMSRGAGLSLETAVMRAMDALSGQKIPEWSDLDLALQMIHGRQLECFSDYSPFQ
;
A
#
# COMPACT_ATOMS: atom_id res chain seq x y z
N MET A 1 1.11 -6.50 -12.90
CA MET A 1 0.48 -7.57 -12.11
C MET A 1 1.56 -8.44 -11.48
N ALA A 2 1.46 -8.76 -10.19
CA ALA A 2 2.39 -9.66 -9.50
C ALA A 2 2.40 -11.06 -10.14
N PHE A 3 3.59 -11.65 -10.34
CA PHE A 3 3.68 -12.93 -11.07
C PHE A 3 2.87 -14.05 -10.40
N ALA A 4 2.88 -14.14 -9.06
CA ALA A 4 2.25 -15.23 -8.32
C ALA A 4 0.74 -15.39 -8.57
N LEU A 5 0.07 -14.32 -9.01
CA LEU A 5 -1.35 -14.35 -9.36
C LEU A 5 -1.64 -14.98 -10.73
N THR A 6 -0.60 -15.17 -11.55
CA THR A 6 -0.70 -15.69 -12.92
C THR A 6 0.26 -16.85 -13.15
N THR A 7 0.77 -17.43 -12.07
CA THR A 7 1.70 -18.56 -12.09
C THR A 7 1.29 -19.64 -11.12
N SER A 8 1.65 -20.90 -11.42
CA SER A 8 1.54 -22.03 -10.51
C SER A 8 2.88 -22.75 -10.37
N ASP A 9 3.00 -23.52 -9.28
CA ASP A 9 4.12 -24.44 -9.00
C ASP A 9 5.51 -23.82 -9.19
N PHE A 10 5.68 -22.58 -8.73
CA PHE A 10 6.95 -21.90 -8.82
C PHE A 10 7.93 -22.40 -7.76
N ALA A 11 9.19 -22.57 -8.13
CA ALA A 11 10.25 -23.06 -7.27
C ALA A 11 11.61 -22.50 -7.67
N LEU A 12 12.54 -22.48 -6.71
CA LEU A 12 13.93 -22.12 -6.95
C LEU A 12 14.71 -23.39 -7.30
N GLN A 13 15.27 -23.43 -8.51
CA GLN A 13 16.16 -24.48 -8.97
C GLN A 13 17.59 -23.94 -9.03
N GLU A 14 18.59 -24.80 -8.77
CA GLU A 14 20.01 -24.41 -8.82
C GLU A 14 20.31 -23.14 -8.00
N ASP A 15 19.60 -22.97 -6.88
CA ASP A 15 19.63 -21.84 -5.94
C ASP A 15 19.37 -20.43 -6.52
N THR A 16 19.22 -20.29 -7.83
CA THR A 16 19.19 -19.00 -8.53
C THR A 16 18.15 -18.91 -9.64
N LEU A 17 17.71 -20.05 -10.18
CA LEU A 17 16.79 -20.12 -11.30
C LEU A 17 15.35 -20.27 -10.79
N LEU A 18 14.56 -19.20 -10.87
CA LEU A 18 13.13 -19.30 -10.61
C LEU A 18 12.44 -19.95 -11.82
N VAL A 19 11.80 -21.10 -11.59
CA VAL A 19 11.01 -21.82 -12.59
C VAL A 19 9.55 -21.83 -12.16
N ALA A 20 8.63 -21.57 -13.08
CA ALA A 20 7.20 -21.58 -12.82
C ALA A 20 6.39 -22.00 -14.05
N TRP A 21 5.17 -22.50 -13.85
CA TRP A 21 4.15 -22.54 -14.89
C TRP A 21 3.45 -21.19 -14.95
N VAL A 22 3.40 -20.60 -16.13
CA VAL A 22 2.97 -19.21 -16.33
C VAL A 22 1.84 -19.18 -17.33
N ARG A 23 0.77 -18.46 -17.00
CA ARG A 23 -0.40 -18.32 -17.87
C ARG A 23 -0.07 -17.45 -19.08
N LYS A 24 -0.42 -17.91 -20.27
CA LYS A 24 -0.22 -17.28 -21.59
C LYS A 24 -1.58 -17.15 -22.28
N GLY A 25 -2.23 -15.99 -22.20
CA GLY A 25 -3.62 -15.84 -22.63
C GLY A 25 -4.60 -16.51 -21.64
N GLU A 26 -5.77 -16.93 -22.09
CA GLU A 26 -6.82 -17.42 -21.19
C GLU A 26 -6.56 -18.86 -20.70
N ASP A 27 -6.20 -19.80 -21.56
CA ASP A 27 -6.20 -21.23 -21.19
C ASP A 27 -4.88 -21.97 -21.40
N LEU A 28 -3.83 -21.27 -21.83
CA LEU A 28 -2.54 -21.90 -22.08
C LEU A 28 -1.57 -21.63 -20.92
N TRP A 29 -1.01 -22.70 -20.36
CA TRP A 29 0.07 -22.63 -19.37
C TRP A 29 1.37 -23.06 -20.03
N VAL A 30 2.43 -22.26 -19.85
CA VAL A 30 3.75 -22.54 -20.39
C VAL A 30 4.78 -22.50 -19.28
N GLN A 31 5.79 -23.35 -19.33
CA GLN A 31 6.89 -23.28 -18.37
C GLN A 31 7.80 -22.11 -18.73
N SER A 32 8.10 -21.27 -17.75
CA SER A 32 9.05 -20.16 -17.89
C SER A 32 10.09 -20.22 -16.79
N ARG A 33 11.26 -19.67 -17.07
CA ARG A 33 12.40 -19.60 -16.14
C ARG A 33 13.07 -18.24 -16.20
N ILE A 34 13.53 -17.76 -15.05
CA ILE A 34 14.32 -16.53 -14.94
C ILE A 34 15.44 -16.73 -13.92
N ASP A 35 16.65 -16.32 -14.32
CA ASP A 35 17.84 -16.39 -13.47
C ASP A 35 17.91 -15.12 -12.60
N LEU A 36 17.58 -15.26 -11.32
CA LEU A 36 17.51 -14.17 -10.36
C LEU A 36 18.89 -13.55 -10.11
N ASN A 37 19.96 -14.33 -10.26
CA ASN A 37 21.33 -13.87 -10.01
C ASN A 37 21.78 -12.82 -11.04
N LYS A 38 21.14 -12.76 -12.21
CA LYS A 38 21.39 -11.72 -13.22
C LYS A 38 20.76 -10.37 -12.91
N HIS A 39 19.78 -10.34 -12.00
CA HIS A 39 18.95 -9.17 -11.75
C HIS A 39 19.02 -8.67 -10.31
N ILE A 40 19.44 -9.53 -9.39
CA ILE A 40 19.55 -9.24 -7.97
C ILE A 40 21.03 -9.38 -7.57
N GLY A 41 21.52 -8.40 -6.83
CA GLY A 41 22.84 -8.33 -6.23
C GLY A 41 22.77 -8.31 -4.71
N SER A 42 23.90 -8.05 -4.07
CA SER A 42 24.05 -8.02 -2.62
C SER A 42 24.89 -6.81 -2.23
N TYR A 43 24.40 -6.02 -1.28
CA TYR A 43 25.13 -4.90 -0.71
C TYR A 43 24.90 -4.84 0.80
N ASP A 44 25.98 -4.77 1.57
CA ASP A 44 25.95 -4.71 3.05
C ASP A 44 25.12 -5.81 3.76
N GLY A 45 25.13 -7.01 3.19
CA GLY A 45 24.35 -8.13 3.72
C GLY A 45 22.85 -8.04 3.44
N GLU A 46 22.42 -7.16 2.54
CA GLU A 46 21.04 -7.03 2.06
C GLU A 46 20.96 -7.27 0.54
N PHE A 47 19.76 -7.60 0.05
CA PHE A 47 19.51 -7.69 -1.38
C PHE A 47 19.57 -6.30 -2.01
N ASP A 48 20.27 -6.18 -3.13
CA ASP A 48 20.37 -4.95 -3.91
C ASP A 48 19.87 -5.17 -5.35
N ILE A 49 18.97 -4.31 -5.83
CA ILE A 49 18.42 -4.39 -7.18
C ILE A 49 19.18 -3.52 -8.19
N ALA A 50 20.15 -2.73 -7.73
CA ALA A 50 21.01 -1.94 -8.59
C ALA A 50 22.22 -2.74 -9.12
N SER A 51 22.46 -3.93 -8.57
CA SER A 51 23.56 -4.81 -8.94
C SER A 51 23.08 -6.24 -9.26
N SER A 52 24.01 -7.09 -9.67
CA SER A 52 23.78 -8.50 -10.00
C SER A 52 24.76 -9.39 -9.24
N GLY A 53 24.47 -10.68 -9.11
CA GLY A 53 25.40 -11.66 -8.57
C GLY A 53 25.21 -11.96 -7.09
N TRP A 54 24.01 -11.75 -6.51
CA TRP A 54 23.74 -11.96 -5.09
C TRP A 54 24.16 -13.33 -4.57
N PHE A 55 24.03 -14.39 -5.38
CA PHE A 55 24.27 -15.76 -4.95
C PHE A 55 25.73 -16.01 -4.57
N GLY A 56 26.67 -15.36 -5.25
CA GLY A 56 28.10 -15.42 -4.90
C GLY A 56 28.43 -14.80 -3.53
N TRP A 57 27.53 -13.96 -3.02
CA TRP A 57 27.60 -13.34 -1.70
C TRP A 57 26.71 -14.04 -0.67
N SER A 58 26.02 -15.12 -1.05
CA SER A 58 25.12 -15.86 -0.16
C SER A 58 25.85 -16.99 0.55
N ARG A 59 25.43 -17.28 1.79
CA ARG A 59 25.93 -18.44 2.53
C ARG A 59 25.34 -19.72 1.91
N PRO A 60 26.18 -20.71 1.57
CA PRO A 60 25.70 -21.96 0.97
C PRO A 60 24.59 -22.62 1.80
N GLY A 61 23.51 -23.03 1.13
CA GLY A 61 22.36 -23.70 1.74
C GLY A 61 21.39 -22.79 2.51
N THR A 62 21.58 -21.46 2.47
CA THR A 62 20.63 -20.52 3.10
C THR A 62 19.58 -19.96 2.14
N SER A 63 19.86 -20.04 0.83
CA SER A 63 18.99 -19.58 -0.24
C SER A 63 17.74 -20.46 -0.37
N HIS A 64 16.55 -19.91 -0.19
CA HIS A 64 15.30 -20.64 -0.40
C HIS A 64 14.12 -19.70 -0.67
N LEU A 65 13.04 -20.24 -1.26
CA LEU A 65 11.76 -19.54 -1.38
C LEU A 65 10.82 -20.00 -0.28
N GLN A 66 10.14 -19.05 0.36
CA GLN A 66 8.96 -19.30 1.18
C GLN A 66 7.81 -18.46 0.62
N GLY A 67 6.90 -19.12 -0.09
CA GLY A 67 5.97 -18.40 -0.96
C GLY A 67 6.75 -17.59 -2.00
N THR A 68 6.35 -16.36 -2.24
CA THR A 68 6.98 -15.47 -3.24
C THR A 68 8.23 -14.77 -2.73
N VAL A 69 8.61 -14.98 -1.47
CA VAL A 69 9.72 -14.29 -0.83
C VAL A 69 10.97 -15.16 -0.90
N LEU A 70 12.03 -14.59 -1.47
CA LEU A 70 13.37 -15.17 -1.51
C LEU A 70 14.12 -14.78 -0.24
N PHE A 71 14.65 -15.78 0.45
CA PHE A 71 15.47 -15.63 1.65
C PHE A 71 16.90 -16.06 1.37
N ALA A 72 17.87 -15.33 1.92
CA ALA A 72 19.28 -15.73 1.93
C ALA A 72 20.05 -15.01 3.04
N GLN A 73 21.11 -15.64 3.55
CA GLN A 73 22.07 -14.97 4.43
C GLN A 73 23.21 -14.41 3.58
N LEU A 74 23.35 -13.09 3.51
CA LEU A 74 24.27 -12.41 2.61
C LEU A 74 25.50 -11.88 3.35
N MET A 75 26.66 -11.87 2.67
CA MET A 75 27.93 -11.41 3.23
C MET A 75 28.04 -9.88 3.17
N ARG A 76 28.53 -9.30 4.27
CA ARG A 76 28.84 -7.86 4.39
C ARG A 76 30.25 -7.55 3.85
N PRO A 77 30.55 -6.27 3.56
CA PRO A 77 31.89 -5.84 3.13
C PRO A 77 33.03 -6.23 4.06
N ASP A 78 32.77 -6.38 5.36
CA ASP A 78 33.74 -6.82 6.37
C ASP A 78 33.97 -8.34 6.38
N GLY A 79 33.31 -9.09 5.49
CA GLY A 79 33.36 -10.55 5.41
C GLY A 79 32.46 -11.27 6.43
N SER A 80 31.77 -10.54 7.31
CA SER A 80 30.80 -11.14 8.22
C SER A 80 29.49 -11.50 7.49
N TRP A 81 28.74 -12.45 8.05
CA TRP A 81 27.41 -12.78 7.53
C TRP A 81 26.37 -11.86 8.16
N GLY A 82 25.56 -11.20 7.33
CA GLY A 82 24.43 -10.39 7.76
C GLY A 82 23.31 -11.23 8.39
N PRO A 83 22.22 -10.58 8.85
CA PRO A 83 20.99 -11.28 9.18
C PRO A 83 20.42 -12.01 7.96
N MET A 84 19.40 -12.84 8.16
CA MET A 84 18.63 -13.41 7.05
C MET A 84 17.93 -12.26 6.30
N ALA A 85 18.35 -12.00 5.07
CA ALA A 85 17.73 -11.02 4.19
C ALA A 85 16.56 -11.65 3.44
N SER A 86 15.57 -10.83 3.07
CA SER A 86 14.40 -11.26 2.31
C SER A 86 14.05 -10.26 1.22
N ILE A 87 13.61 -10.76 0.06
CA ILE A 87 13.09 -9.95 -1.05
C ILE A 87 11.82 -10.59 -1.62
N ASP A 88 10.72 -9.83 -1.71
CA ASP A 88 9.46 -10.32 -2.29
C ASP A 88 9.50 -10.21 -3.81
N LEU A 89 9.53 -11.36 -4.48
CA LEU A 89 9.62 -11.45 -5.93
C LEU A 89 8.35 -10.94 -6.63
N ASN A 90 7.23 -10.79 -5.94
CA ASN A 90 6.02 -10.18 -6.52
C ASN A 90 6.24 -8.73 -6.97
N LEU A 91 7.18 -8.03 -6.34
CA LEU A 91 7.54 -6.66 -6.72
C LEU A 91 8.41 -6.65 -7.99
N PHE A 92 9.28 -7.63 -8.14
CA PHE A 92 10.35 -7.61 -9.15
C PHE A 92 10.08 -8.49 -10.36
N ILE A 93 9.11 -9.39 -10.29
CA ILE A 93 8.82 -10.35 -11.35
C ILE A 93 7.39 -10.19 -11.79
N ARG A 94 7.21 -10.07 -13.11
CA ARG A 94 5.90 -10.10 -13.76
C ARG A 94 5.83 -11.24 -14.76
N ASN A 95 4.61 -11.69 -15.00
CA ASN A 95 4.28 -12.50 -16.16
C ASN A 95 4.02 -11.57 -17.36
N ASP A 96 4.84 -11.69 -18.40
CA ASP A 96 4.65 -11.05 -19.69
C ASP A 96 4.29 -12.12 -20.74
N ASN A 97 2.99 -12.39 -20.85
CA ASN A 97 2.38 -13.33 -21.80
C ASN A 97 3.06 -14.71 -21.82
N GLY A 98 3.14 -15.36 -20.66
CA GLY A 98 3.78 -16.67 -20.49
C GLY A 98 5.28 -16.63 -20.24
N THR A 99 5.89 -15.44 -20.16
CA THR A 99 7.32 -15.28 -19.90
C THR A 99 7.54 -14.50 -18.60
N LEU A 100 8.26 -15.09 -17.65
CA LEU A 100 8.73 -14.37 -16.46
C LEU A 100 9.73 -13.30 -16.89
N ARG A 101 9.49 -12.05 -16.51
CA ARG A 101 10.40 -10.94 -16.75
C ARG A 101 10.67 -10.20 -15.45
N PHE A 102 11.93 -9.84 -15.26
CA PHE A 102 12.32 -8.93 -14.20
C PHE A 102 11.88 -7.51 -14.56
N GLN A 103 11.28 -6.81 -13.60
CA GLN A 103 10.91 -5.41 -13.67
C GLN A 103 11.49 -4.72 -12.44
N LYS A 104 12.13 -3.56 -12.65
CA LYS A 104 12.54 -2.72 -11.52
C LYS A 104 11.33 -1.89 -11.07
N PRO A 105 10.94 -1.90 -9.78
CA PRO A 105 9.96 -0.96 -9.28
C PRO A 105 10.42 0.48 -9.48
N ASP A 106 9.45 1.36 -9.68
CA ASP A 106 9.70 2.79 -9.74
C ASP A 106 10.06 3.27 -8.32
N ASP A 107 11.18 3.96 -8.19
CA ASP A 107 11.65 4.52 -6.91
C ASP A 107 10.86 5.81 -6.55
N SER A 108 9.94 6.25 -7.40
CA SER A 108 9.08 7.42 -7.17
C SER A 108 8.13 7.23 -6.00
N ILE A 109 8.19 8.15 -5.03
CA ILE A 109 7.33 8.16 -3.85
C ILE A 109 5.83 8.29 -4.16
N THR A 110 5.45 8.66 -5.39
CA THR A 110 4.03 8.67 -5.82
C THR A 110 3.46 7.25 -5.93
N ILE A 111 4.31 6.27 -6.24
CA ILE A 111 3.92 4.86 -6.43
C ILE A 111 4.33 4.04 -5.21
N SER A 112 5.51 4.32 -4.68
CA SER A 112 6.18 3.47 -3.70
C SER A 112 5.99 3.92 -2.25
N ALA A 113 5.25 5.00 -1.98
CA ALA A 113 5.01 5.51 -0.64
C ALA A 113 3.51 5.69 -0.34
N ALA A 114 3.19 5.70 0.96
CA ALA A 114 1.85 5.75 1.50
C ALA A 114 1.79 6.56 2.80
N CYS A 115 0.59 6.97 3.20
CA CYS A 115 0.36 7.71 4.44
C CYS A 115 1.31 8.88 4.62
N LEU A 116 1.51 9.69 3.57
CA LEU A 116 2.44 10.81 3.60
C LEU A 116 1.89 11.93 4.49
N ASP A 117 2.73 12.43 5.40
CA ASP A 117 2.40 13.55 6.27
C ASP A 117 3.59 14.52 6.43
N LEU A 118 3.30 15.76 6.80
CA LEU A 118 4.31 16.79 7.03
C LEU A 118 4.24 17.27 8.48
N ASN A 119 5.21 16.84 9.29
CA ASN A 119 5.37 17.29 10.66
C ASN A 119 6.45 18.37 10.74
N GLY A 120 6.03 19.64 10.64
CA GLY A 120 6.96 20.76 10.54
C GLY A 120 7.79 20.67 9.26
N SER A 121 9.11 20.50 9.39
CA SER A 121 10.01 20.30 8.23
C SER A 121 10.25 18.83 7.87
N ILE A 122 9.71 17.89 8.63
CA ILE A 122 9.96 16.46 8.45
C ILE A 122 8.83 15.89 7.60
N LEU A 123 9.17 15.44 6.38
CA LEU A 123 8.28 14.59 5.59
C LEU A 123 8.34 13.20 6.21
N GLN A 124 7.19 12.67 6.61
CA GLN A 124 7.05 11.33 7.16
C GLN A 124 6.12 10.51 6.26
N GLY A 125 6.27 9.19 6.29
CA GLY A 125 5.40 8.31 5.56
C GLY A 125 5.82 6.85 5.64
N LEU A 126 5.08 6.02 4.91
CA LEU A 126 5.36 4.60 4.75
C LEU A 126 5.92 4.34 3.36
N CYS A 127 6.98 3.57 3.25
CA CYS A 127 7.67 3.27 1.99
C CYS A 127 7.74 1.76 1.77
N PHE A 128 7.47 1.28 0.56
CA PHE A 128 7.65 -0.13 0.23
C PHE A 128 9.14 -0.52 0.27
N GLY A 129 9.46 -1.49 1.12
CA GLY A 129 10.72 -2.21 1.16
C GLY A 129 10.78 -3.28 0.08
N TYR A 130 11.99 -3.78 -0.18
CA TYR A 130 12.19 -4.92 -1.07
C TYR A 130 11.62 -6.21 -0.49
N ASP A 131 11.39 -6.27 0.82
CA ASP A 131 10.75 -7.38 1.53
C ASP A 131 9.22 -7.47 1.30
N GLY A 132 8.64 -6.56 0.51
CA GLY A 132 7.19 -6.50 0.26
C GLY A 132 6.40 -5.76 1.33
N ARG A 133 7.07 -5.18 2.34
CA ARG A 133 6.43 -4.49 3.45
C ARG A 133 6.55 -2.97 3.35
N LEU A 134 5.68 -2.27 4.06
CA LEU A 134 5.70 -0.84 4.26
C LEU A 134 6.53 -0.51 5.50
N HIS A 135 7.62 0.22 5.31
CA HIS A 135 8.51 0.71 6.34
C HIS A 135 8.23 2.17 6.68
N TYR A 136 8.34 2.53 7.96
CA TYR A 136 8.35 3.94 8.33
C TYR A 136 9.62 4.60 7.79
N SER A 137 9.44 5.78 7.20
CA SER A 137 10.55 6.61 6.80
C SER A 137 10.23 8.07 7.01
N ASP A 138 11.27 8.84 7.33
CA ASP A 138 11.22 10.27 7.40
C ASP A 138 12.42 10.91 6.70
N ILE A 139 12.25 12.19 6.35
CA ILE A 139 13.32 13.00 5.78
C ILE A 139 13.09 14.47 6.11
N ASN A 140 14.14 15.14 6.58
CA ASN A 140 14.08 16.56 6.91
C ASN A 140 14.20 17.42 5.65
N LEU A 141 13.09 18.01 5.21
CA LEU A 141 13.03 18.85 4.03
C LEU A 141 13.84 20.15 4.19
N ASP A 142 14.09 20.63 5.41
CA ASP A 142 14.91 21.83 5.66
C ASP A 142 16.40 21.63 5.31
N GLU A 143 16.86 20.39 5.24
CA GLU A 143 18.24 20.03 4.88
C GLU A 143 18.45 19.97 3.36
N HIS A 144 17.36 19.81 2.61
CA HIS A 144 17.40 19.49 1.18
C HIS A 144 16.73 20.54 0.30
N TYR A 145 15.86 21.37 0.88
CA TYR A 145 15.21 22.46 0.18
C TYR A 145 15.55 23.80 0.83
N GLY A 146 15.61 24.83 0.00
CA GLY A 146 15.79 26.22 0.44
C GLY A 146 14.92 27.18 -0.35
N ASN A 147 14.82 28.40 0.17
CA ASN A 147 14.09 29.49 -0.46
C ASN A 147 15.04 30.35 -1.28
N ILE A 148 14.94 30.26 -2.61
CA ILE A 148 15.65 31.14 -3.53
C ILE A 148 14.64 32.08 -4.16
N GLU A 149 14.69 33.35 -3.74
CA GLU A 149 13.86 34.43 -4.29
C GLU A 149 12.34 34.22 -4.14
N GLY A 150 11.92 33.57 -3.06
CA GLY A 150 10.52 33.19 -2.83
C GLY A 150 10.09 31.96 -3.61
N ARG A 151 11.03 31.11 -4.01
CA ARG A 151 10.76 29.83 -4.69
C ARG A 151 11.40 28.68 -3.92
N ILE A 152 10.69 27.56 -3.84
CA ILE A 152 11.22 26.34 -3.25
C ILE A 152 12.21 25.75 -4.25
N LYS A 153 13.46 25.56 -3.83
CA LYS A 153 14.51 24.99 -4.69
C LYS A 153 15.17 23.78 -4.01
N PRO A 154 15.28 22.64 -4.72
CA PRO A 154 16.03 21.49 -4.23
C PRO A 154 17.53 21.81 -4.18
N GLY A 155 18.25 21.11 -3.31
CA GLY A 155 19.71 21.22 -3.14
C GLY A 155 20.17 22.42 -2.32
N SER A 156 19.24 23.18 -1.74
CA SER A 156 19.52 24.26 -0.79
C SER A 156 19.05 23.86 0.62
N SER A 157 19.31 24.66 1.64
CA SER A 157 18.83 24.41 3.01
C SER A 157 18.01 25.59 3.54
N HIS A 158 17.38 25.38 4.71
CA HIS A 158 16.68 26.40 5.49
C HIS A 158 15.38 26.93 4.84
N LEU A 159 14.67 26.07 4.11
CA LEU A 159 13.34 26.39 3.58
C LEU A 159 12.38 26.88 4.67
N PHE A 160 12.23 26.12 5.75
CA PHE A 160 11.22 26.37 6.80
C PHE A 160 11.57 27.57 7.66
N LYS A 161 12.86 27.95 7.75
CA LYS A 161 13.29 29.18 8.44
C LYS A 161 12.90 30.46 7.71
N THR A 162 12.60 30.37 6.42
CA THR A 162 12.34 31.53 5.55
C THR A 162 10.90 31.56 5.01
N GLY A 163 10.13 30.51 5.27
CA GLY A 163 8.70 30.45 5.01
C GLY A 163 7.86 30.85 6.21
N ASP A 164 6.56 30.92 5.98
CA ASP A 164 5.56 31.00 7.03
C ASP A 164 5.39 29.61 7.64
N ILE A 165 5.50 29.48 8.96
CA ILE A 165 5.52 28.17 9.65
C ILE A 165 4.23 27.40 9.36
N ASP A 166 3.09 28.09 9.43
CA ASP A 166 1.76 27.51 9.19
C ASP A 166 1.41 27.49 7.69
N GLY A 167 2.29 28.02 6.84
CA GLY A 167 2.06 28.15 5.39
C GLY A 167 2.52 26.96 4.57
N PHE A 168 3.14 25.95 5.18
CA PHE A 168 3.56 24.75 4.46
C PHE A 168 2.50 23.66 4.51
N GLN A 169 2.15 23.13 3.34
CA GLN A 169 1.16 22.08 3.20
C GLN A 169 1.65 21.02 2.21
N LEU A 170 1.50 19.76 2.60
CA LEU A 170 1.67 18.64 1.71
C LEU A 170 0.34 18.34 1.00
N VAL A 171 0.39 18.24 -0.32
CA VAL A 171 -0.77 17.90 -1.16
C VAL A 171 -0.40 16.66 -2.00
N PRO A 172 -0.61 15.45 -1.45
CA PRO A 172 -0.39 14.23 -2.19
C PRO A 172 -1.48 14.04 -3.26
N SER A 173 -1.10 13.48 -4.39
CA SER A 173 -1.98 13.07 -5.48
C SER A 173 -1.39 11.83 -6.16
N PRO A 174 -2.18 11.08 -6.96
CA PRO A 174 -1.68 9.87 -7.62
C PRO A 174 -0.46 10.09 -8.53
N SER A 175 -0.29 11.29 -9.08
CA SER A 175 0.80 11.63 -10.01
C SER A 175 1.88 12.54 -9.42
N GLU A 176 1.59 13.23 -8.31
CA GLU A 176 2.47 14.26 -7.75
C GLU A 176 2.37 14.33 -6.23
N VAL A 177 3.49 14.63 -5.56
CA VAL A 177 3.52 14.95 -4.14
C VAL A 177 3.96 16.40 -4.00
N LEU A 178 3.01 17.33 -3.94
CA LEU A 178 3.30 18.76 -3.94
C LEU A 178 3.54 19.28 -2.52
N LEU A 179 4.71 19.89 -2.29
CA LEU A 179 4.93 20.77 -1.14
C LEU A 179 4.56 22.20 -1.53
N ARG A 180 3.53 22.75 -0.92
CA ARG A 180 3.12 24.15 -1.06
C ARG A 180 3.67 24.96 0.12
N GLY A 181 4.06 26.20 -0.12
CA GLY A 181 4.62 27.07 0.91
C GLY A 181 4.46 28.55 0.61
N HIS A 182 4.35 29.36 1.66
CA HIS A 182 4.41 30.82 1.57
C HIS A 182 5.82 31.28 1.93
N LEU A 183 6.55 31.80 0.96
CA LEU A 183 7.98 32.11 1.10
C LEU A 183 8.25 33.60 1.09
N ARG A 184 9.16 34.06 1.95
CA ARG A 184 9.62 35.46 1.92
C ARG A 184 10.45 35.72 0.66
N CYS A 185 10.09 36.76 -0.10
CA CYS A 185 10.94 37.31 -1.15
C CYS A 185 11.81 38.43 -0.59
N HIS A 186 13.13 38.30 -0.71
CA HIS A 186 14.05 39.35 -0.31
C HIS A 186 13.84 40.63 -1.17
N PRO A 187 13.84 41.84 -0.58
CA PRO A 187 13.49 43.08 -1.30
C PRO A 187 14.31 43.38 -2.56
N ARG A 188 15.58 42.93 -2.61
CA ARG A 188 16.45 43.11 -3.78
C ARG A 188 15.93 42.42 -5.04
N TRP A 189 15.18 41.34 -4.91
CA TRP A 189 14.63 40.57 -6.03
C TRP A 189 13.26 41.08 -6.50
N ARG A 190 12.76 42.16 -5.90
CA ARG A 190 11.52 42.79 -6.33
C ARG A 190 11.71 43.58 -7.63
N PRO A 191 10.68 43.63 -8.49
CA PRO A 191 10.58 44.61 -9.55
C PRO A 191 10.81 46.02 -8.98
N LYS A 192 11.56 46.86 -9.69
CA LYS A 192 11.94 48.22 -9.21
C LYS A 192 10.74 49.05 -8.74
N SER A 193 9.57 48.86 -9.35
CA SER A 193 8.30 49.53 -8.98
C SER A 193 7.82 49.23 -7.56
N ARG A 194 8.18 48.08 -6.97
CA ARG A 194 7.73 47.65 -5.63
C ARG A 194 8.82 47.73 -4.55
N ARG A 195 9.98 48.32 -4.86
CA ARG A 195 11.12 48.40 -3.92
C ARG A 195 10.96 49.47 -2.84
N ARG A 196 10.05 50.44 -2.99
CA ARG A 196 9.91 51.59 -2.07
C ARG A 196 9.20 51.27 -0.76
N ALA A 197 8.48 50.14 -0.67
CA ALA A 197 7.82 49.73 0.56
C ALA A 197 8.68 48.70 1.32
N ASN A 198 9.06 49.01 2.56
CA ASN A 198 9.73 48.10 3.51
C ASN A 198 8.85 46.90 3.93
N GLN A 199 7.70 46.68 3.32
CA GLN A 199 6.84 45.54 3.61
C GLN A 199 7.48 44.24 3.16
N VAL A 200 7.40 43.17 3.96
CA VAL A 200 7.77 41.82 3.55
C VAL A 200 6.77 41.35 2.49
N THR A 201 7.27 40.84 1.37
CA THR A 201 6.44 40.28 0.30
C THR A 201 6.54 38.76 0.37
N TRP A 202 5.40 38.11 0.41
CA TRP A 202 5.28 36.66 0.40
C TRP A 202 4.93 36.19 -0.99
N ASN A 203 5.53 35.08 -1.42
CA ASN A 203 5.23 34.42 -2.67
C ASN A 203 4.72 33.02 -2.38
N HIS A 204 3.61 32.65 -3.03
CA HIS A 204 3.10 31.29 -2.97
C HIS A 204 3.90 30.47 -3.98
N ASN A 205 4.47 29.37 -3.51
CA ASN A 205 5.26 28.51 -4.37
C ASN A 205 4.98 27.05 -4.05
N GLN A 206 5.22 26.18 -5.03
CA GLN A 206 5.08 24.75 -4.87
C GLN A 206 6.20 24.01 -5.59
N VAL A 207 6.57 22.85 -5.07
CA VAL A 207 7.52 21.93 -5.70
C VAL A 207 6.96 20.51 -5.62
N ASN A 208 7.16 19.72 -6.68
CA ASN A 208 6.87 18.29 -6.64
C ASN A 208 8.04 17.55 -6.00
N LEU A 209 7.82 16.98 -4.82
CA LEU A 209 8.83 16.25 -4.05
C LEU A 209 9.28 14.97 -4.75
N ALA A 210 8.43 14.37 -5.59
CA ALA A 210 8.73 13.15 -6.33
C ALA A 210 9.87 13.31 -7.35
N HIS A 211 10.29 14.54 -7.66
CA HIS A 211 11.43 14.80 -8.55
C HIS A 211 12.79 14.70 -7.84
N SER A 212 12.82 14.71 -6.50
CA SER A 212 14.08 14.74 -5.75
C SER A 212 14.08 13.85 -4.52
N ILE A 213 12.93 13.31 -4.12
CA ILE A 213 12.80 12.33 -3.04
C ILE A 213 12.32 11.02 -3.65
N PHE A 214 13.06 9.96 -3.35
CA PHE A 214 12.84 8.62 -3.86
C PHE A 214 12.72 7.65 -2.69
N ASN A 215 11.97 6.57 -2.87
CA ASN A 215 12.02 5.43 -1.96
C ASN A 215 13.15 4.49 -2.40
N LYS A 216 14.11 4.25 -1.51
CA LYS A 216 15.10 3.18 -1.66
C LYS A 216 14.96 2.20 -0.53
N ASN A 217 14.47 1.00 -0.86
CA ASN A 217 14.29 -0.10 0.08
C ASN A 217 13.58 0.33 1.39
N GLY A 218 12.41 0.94 1.26
CA GLY A 218 11.61 1.36 2.41
C GLY A 218 12.08 2.66 3.07
N ARG A 219 13.00 3.42 2.46
CA ARG A 219 13.51 4.68 3.01
C ARG A 219 13.48 5.83 2.01
N PHE A 220 13.03 7.00 2.46
CA PHE A 220 13.18 8.25 1.72
C PHE A 220 14.66 8.59 1.57
N GLN A 221 15.06 8.86 0.33
CA GLN A 221 16.36 9.39 0.00
C GLN A 221 16.23 10.58 -0.93
N PHE A 222 16.93 11.65 -0.58
CA PHE A 222 17.05 12.82 -1.44
C PHE A 222 18.15 12.63 -2.50
N SER A 223 17.87 12.98 -3.74
CA SER A 223 18.86 13.05 -4.83
C SER A 223 18.75 14.38 -5.56
N ARG A 224 19.90 15.01 -5.83
CA ARG A 224 19.95 16.29 -6.57
C ARG A 224 19.83 16.03 -8.05
N GLN A 225 18.88 16.70 -8.69
CA GLN A 225 18.63 16.60 -10.14
C GLN A 225 19.82 17.05 -11.00
N ASP A 226 20.79 17.80 -10.44
CA ASP A 226 21.99 18.24 -11.15
C ASP A 226 22.98 17.11 -11.48
N ASP A 227 22.76 15.91 -10.91
CA ASP A 227 23.48 14.71 -11.31
C ASP A 227 23.05 14.36 -12.74
N LYS A 228 23.91 14.74 -13.69
CA LYS A 228 23.76 14.56 -15.15
C LYS A 228 23.42 13.11 -15.58
N THR A 229 23.52 12.16 -14.67
CA THR A 229 23.15 10.74 -14.83
C THR A 229 21.64 10.50 -14.82
N SER A 230 20.81 11.43 -14.34
CA SER A 230 19.35 11.25 -14.24
C SER A 230 18.55 11.52 -15.53
N LYS A 231 19.20 11.93 -16.63
CA LYS A 231 18.55 12.36 -17.87
C LYS A 231 17.84 11.26 -18.68
N ASN A 232 17.86 10.01 -18.24
CA ASN A 232 17.18 8.90 -18.91
C ASN A 232 15.90 8.44 -18.20
N PHE A 233 15.28 9.29 -17.37
CA PHE A 233 13.88 9.07 -16.98
C PHE A 233 12.98 9.35 -18.19
N ASP A 234 12.90 8.36 -19.08
CA ASP A 234 11.86 8.28 -20.09
C ASP A 234 10.51 8.17 -19.37
N GLN A 235 9.85 9.31 -19.14
CA GLN A 235 8.48 9.37 -18.61
C GLN A 235 7.51 8.50 -19.44
N GLU A 236 7.83 8.17 -20.69
CA GLU A 236 7.04 7.26 -21.53
C GLU A 236 7.07 5.80 -21.07
N ASN A 237 8.07 5.39 -20.28
CA ASN A 237 8.20 4.03 -19.77
C ASN A 237 7.92 3.91 -18.26
N SER A 238 7.47 4.98 -17.59
CA SER A 238 6.96 4.87 -16.22
C SER A 238 5.81 3.86 -16.22
N PRO A 239 5.97 2.68 -15.58
CA PRO A 239 4.92 1.67 -15.59
C PRO A 239 3.68 2.27 -14.95
N ARG A 240 2.64 2.50 -15.76
CA ARG A 240 1.30 2.77 -15.24
C ARG A 240 0.96 1.60 -14.33
N VAL A 241 0.69 1.95 -13.07
CA VAL A 241 0.84 1.12 -11.87
C VAL A 241 0.24 -0.27 -12.02
N GLY A 242 1.12 -1.28 -12.19
CA GLY A 242 0.77 -2.70 -12.19
C GLY A 242 1.14 -3.43 -10.89
N TYR A 243 1.37 -2.70 -9.79
CA TYR A 243 1.88 -3.25 -8.53
C TYR A 243 0.82 -3.82 -7.59
N VAL A 244 -0.42 -3.86 -8.04
CA VAL A 244 -1.53 -4.38 -7.27
C VAL A 244 -2.17 -5.54 -8.03
N PRO A 245 -2.67 -6.61 -7.36
CA PRO A 245 -3.56 -7.60 -7.96
C PRO A 245 -4.53 -6.96 -8.97
N GLY A 246 -4.68 -7.61 -10.13
CA GLY A 246 -5.24 -7.08 -11.39
C GLY A 246 -6.65 -6.47 -11.39
N GLY A 247 -7.22 -6.13 -10.23
CA GLY A 247 -8.39 -5.25 -10.10
C GLY A 247 -8.04 -3.76 -10.00
N ALA A 248 -6.79 -3.36 -9.75
CA ALA A 248 -6.40 -1.95 -9.60
C ALA A 248 -6.25 -1.15 -10.89
N GLU A 249 -5.98 -1.81 -12.03
CA GLU A 249 -5.82 -1.12 -13.31
C GLU A 249 -7.10 -0.39 -13.74
N VAL A 250 -8.24 -0.82 -13.21
CA VAL A 250 -9.56 -0.20 -13.41
C VAL A 250 -9.75 1.04 -12.51
N VAL A 251 -8.95 1.22 -11.45
CA VAL A 251 -9.09 2.30 -10.45
C VAL A 251 -8.14 3.49 -10.71
N SER A 252 -7.10 3.33 -11.54
CA SER A 252 -6.24 4.46 -11.92
C SER A 252 -6.90 5.29 -13.02
N GLY A 253 -7.76 6.24 -12.61
CA GLY A 253 -8.47 7.15 -13.50
C GLY A 253 -7.56 7.80 -14.56
N ASN A 254 -7.72 7.37 -15.81
CA ASN A 254 -7.15 8.05 -16.96
C ASN A 254 -8.01 9.30 -17.27
N GLU A 255 -7.35 10.46 -17.30
CA GLU A 255 -7.81 11.76 -17.81
C GLU A 255 -9.13 12.31 -17.25
N VAL A 256 -9.09 12.83 -16.03
CA VAL A 256 -10.03 13.90 -15.65
C VAL A 256 -9.58 15.19 -16.34
N ARG A 257 -10.25 15.54 -17.45
CA ARG A 257 -10.18 16.91 -18.00
C ARG A 257 -10.65 17.88 -16.93
N TYR A 258 -9.78 18.82 -16.58
CA TYR A 258 -9.99 19.86 -15.57
C TYR A 258 -11.30 20.63 -15.85
N THR A 259 -12.36 20.37 -15.08
CA THR A 259 -13.55 21.24 -15.04
C THR A 259 -13.45 22.14 -13.80
N PRO A 260 -13.40 23.47 -13.95
CA PRO A 260 -13.02 24.39 -12.88
C PRO A 260 -14.06 24.62 -11.76
N TYR A 261 -15.09 23.76 -11.63
CA TYR A 261 -16.23 23.99 -10.73
C TYR A 261 -16.68 22.81 -9.86
N ARG A 262 -15.92 21.70 -9.80
CA ARG A 262 -16.15 20.64 -8.79
C ARG A 262 -14.92 20.46 -7.93
N SER A 263 -15.13 20.25 -6.63
CA SER A 263 -13.99 19.91 -5.78
C SER A 263 -13.39 18.59 -6.26
N VAL A 264 -12.06 18.48 -6.25
CA VAL A 264 -11.34 17.24 -6.63
C VAL A 264 -11.88 16.03 -5.86
N ASN A 265 -12.38 16.24 -4.63
CA ASN A 265 -13.03 15.23 -3.81
C ASN A 265 -14.37 14.74 -4.37
N GLU A 266 -15.16 15.59 -5.04
CA GLU A 266 -16.42 15.16 -5.67
C GLU A 266 -16.17 14.32 -6.92
N ILE A 267 -15.14 14.66 -7.69
CA ILE A 267 -14.77 13.90 -8.89
C ILE A 267 -14.17 12.55 -8.49
N LEU A 268 -13.25 12.53 -7.52
CA LEU A 268 -12.72 11.29 -6.94
C LEU A 268 -13.83 10.44 -6.32
N LYS A 269 -14.77 11.03 -5.56
CA LYS A 269 -15.95 10.31 -5.06
C LYS A 269 -16.72 9.66 -6.21
N SER A 270 -16.98 10.37 -7.31
CA SER A 270 -17.73 9.81 -8.45
C SER A 270 -16.99 8.71 -9.21
N ILE A 271 -15.67 8.84 -9.41
CA ILE A 271 -14.87 7.83 -10.14
C ILE A 271 -14.68 6.59 -9.27
N VAL A 272 -14.34 6.78 -7.99
CA VAL A 272 -14.25 5.66 -7.05
C VAL A 272 -15.60 4.98 -6.94
N GLN A 273 -16.72 5.72 -6.85
CA GLN A 273 -18.05 5.12 -6.84
C GLN A 273 -18.37 4.32 -8.11
N GLU A 274 -18.03 4.83 -9.30
CA GLU A 274 -18.34 4.13 -10.55
C GLU A 274 -17.46 2.88 -10.75
N GLU A 275 -16.16 2.96 -10.47
CA GLU A 275 -15.25 1.82 -10.62
C GLU A 275 -15.44 0.78 -9.50
N VAL A 276 -15.73 1.21 -8.28
CA VAL A 276 -16.17 0.32 -7.20
C VAL A 276 -17.50 -0.32 -7.57
N ALA A 277 -18.46 0.43 -8.14
CA ALA A 277 -19.72 -0.14 -8.61
C ALA A 277 -19.53 -1.16 -9.73
N ARG A 278 -18.61 -0.93 -10.68
CA ARG A 278 -18.25 -1.92 -11.71
C ARG A 278 -17.56 -3.14 -11.11
N ALA A 279 -16.58 -2.96 -10.25
CA ALA A 279 -15.92 -4.07 -9.56
C ALA A 279 -16.93 -4.90 -8.73
N ILE A 280 -17.88 -4.25 -8.06
CA ILE A 280 -18.99 -4.92 -7.35
C ILE A 280 -19.91 -5.63 -8.34
N ALA A 281 -20.26 -5.00 -9.47
CA ALA A 281 -21.09 -5.58 -10.50
C ALA A 281 -20.46 -6.86 -11.08
N ASP A 282 -19.14 -6.86 -11.31
CA ASP A 282 -18.38 -8.02 -11.78
C ASP A 282 -18.21 -9.08 -10.66
N CYS A 283 -18.21 -8.65 -9.40
CA CYS A 283 -18.21 -9.52 -8.22
C CYS A 283 -19.61 -9.94 -7.75
N THR A 284 -20.67 -9.68 -8.53
CA THR A 284 -22.08 -9.97 -8.14
C THR A 284 -22.36 -11.43 -7.81
N SER A 285 -21.48 -12.36 -8.17
CA SER A 285 -21.55 -13.76 -7.76
C SER A 285 -21.16 -14.00 -6.29
N SER A 286 -20.47 -13.05 -5.64
CA SER A 286 -20.09 -13.13 -4.23
C SER A 286 -20.18 -11.77 -3.53
N SER A 287 -21.24 -11.62 -2.74
CA SER A 287 -21.50 -10.45 -1.93
C SER A 287 -20.40 -10.18 -0.88
N ILE A 288 -19.60 -11.19 -0.52
CA ILE A 288 -18.51 -11.03 0.46
C ILE A 288 -17.24 -10.48 -0.19
N ILE A 289 -16.96 -10.85 -1.44
CA ILE A 289 -15.89 -10.21 -2.22
C ILE A 289 -16.19 -8.72 -2.38
N ALA A 290 -17.45 -8.38 -2.69
CA ALA A 290 -17.89 -7.00 -2.76
C ALA A 290 -17.67 -6.23 -1.44
N ILE A 291 -17.98 -6.84 -0.29
CA ILE A 291 -17.70 -6.25 1.03
C ILE A 291 -16.21 -5.98 1.22
N GLY A 292 -15.35 -6.96 0.91
CA GLY A 292 -13.90 -6.79 1.03
C GLY A 292 -13.41 -5.61 0.21
N ILE A 293 -13.79 -5.56 -1.07
CA ILE A 293 -13.46 -4.45 -1.98
C ILE A 293 -13.96 -3.11 -1.43
N LEU A 294 -15.21 -3.05 -0.97
CA LEU A 294 -15.81 -1.83 -0.41
C LEU A 294 -15.10 -1.34 0.84
N VAL A 295 -14.85 -2.24 1.79
CA VAL A 295 -14.13 -1.91 3.04
C VAL A 295 -12.73 -1.43 2.71
N GLY A 296 -12.02 -2.13 1.82
CA GLY A 296 -10.70 -1.76 1.36
C GLY A 296 -10.68 -0.38 0.68
N ALA A 297 -11.52 -0.16 -0.33
CA ALA A 297 -11.62 1.10 -1.05
C ALA A 297 -12.00 2.26 -0.12
N SER A 298 -12.91 2.01 0.81
CA SER A 298 -13.32 2.97 1.82
C SER A 298 -12.14 3.38 2.70
N ILE A 299 -11.48 2.41 3.34
CA ILE A 299 -10.30 2.64 4.19
C ILE A 299 -9.24 3.41 3.41
N GLY A 300 -8.93 2.95 2.18
CA GLY A 300 -7.98 3.60 1.28
C GLY A 300 -8.34 5.04 0.95
N THR A 301 -9.62 5.36 0.81
CA THR A 301 -10.07 6.73 0.53
C THR A 301 -9.83 7.66 1.73
N ILE A 302 -10.08 7.21 2.97
CA ILE A 302 -9.91 8.09 4.15
C ILE A 302 -8.46 8.37 4.44
N ILE A 303 -7.62 7.33 4.34
CA ILE A 303 -6.18 7.46 4.54
C ILE A 303 -5.49 8.08 3.31
N GLU A 304 -6.26 8.42 2.27
CA GLU A 304 -5.79 8.97 1.00
C GLU A 304 -4.71 8.08 0.37
N ASN A 305 -4.85 6.76 0.52
CA ASN A 305 -3.96 5.75 -0.03
C ASN A 305 -4.72 4.53 -0.58
N ALA A 306 -4.88 4.50 -1.90
CA ALA A 306 -5.55 3.41 -2.59
C ALA A 306 -4.83 2.05 -2.42
N THR A 307 -3.49 2.06 -2.31
CA THR A 307 -2.69 0.83 -2.22
C THR A 307 -2.99 0.05 -0.94
N ILE A 308 -2.96 0.72 0.22
CA ILE A 308 -3.29 0.09 1.50
C ILE A 308 -4.75 -0.36 1.51
N GLY A 309 -5.67 0.49 1.02
CA GLY A 309 -7.07 0.12 0.90
C GLY A 309 -7.28 -1.14 0.06
N LEU A 310 -6.61 -1.23 -1.08
CA LEU A 310 -6.73 -2.38 -1.96
C LEU A 310 -6.06 -3.63 -1.38
N ALA A 311 -4.97 -3.49 -0.63
CA ALA A 311 -4.36 -4.60 0.05
C ALA A 311 -5.26 -5.17 1.17
N ILE A 312 -5.97 -4.32 1.90
CA ILE A 312 -7.03 -4.74 2.83
C ILE A 312 -8.15 -5.45 2.07
N GLY A 313 -8.66 -4.83 1.00
CA GLY A 313 -9.80 -5.38 0.29
C GLY A 313 -9.52 -6.72 -0.41
N THR A 314 -8.33 -6.86 -0.99
CA THR A 314 -7.88 -8.13 -1.57
C THR A 314 -7.61 -9.20 -0.51
N GLY A 315 -7.04 -8.82 0.63
CA GLY A 315 -6.86 -9.73 1.77
C GLY A 315 -8.20 -10.25 2.31
N MET A 316 -9.24 -9.41 2.31
CA MET A 316 -10.60 -9.82 2.68
C MET A 316 -11.26 -10.68 1.60
N ALA A 317 -11.04 -10.38 0.32
CA ALA A 317 -11.65 -11.09 -0.81
C ALA A 317 -10.96 -12.44 -1.16
N ALA A 318 -9.78 -12.72 -0.63
CA ALA A 318 -9.02 -13.92 -0.96
C ALA A 318 -9.78 -15.23 -0.61
N PRO A 319 -9.66 -16.32 -1.40
CA PRO A 319 -10.17 -17.64 -1.04
C PRO A 319 -9.57 -18.15 0.27
N GLY A 320 -10.40 -18.60 1.22
CA GLY A 320 -9.99 -18.87 2.61
C GLY A 320 -9.90 -17.62 3.51
N GLY A 321 -10.28 -16.48 2.96
CA GLY A 321 -10.45 -15.21 3.66
C GLY A 321 -11.77 -15.16 4.45
N ILE A 322 -12.30 -13.95 4.63
CA ILE A 322 -13.43 -13.68 5.52
C ILE A 322 -14.75 -14.30 5.06
N SER A 323 -14.83 -14.75 3.81
CA SER A 323 -16.07 -15.20 3.17
C SER A 323 -16.69 -16.44 3.81
N SER A 324 -15.93 -17.53 3.92
CA SER A 324 -16.42 -18.76 4.55
C SER A 324 -16.78 -18.55 6.03
N GLU A 325 -16.06 -17.65 6.70
CA GLU A 325 -16.30 -17.31 8.09
C GLU A 325 -17.60 -16.51 8.26
N ILE A 326 -17.80 -15.45 7.48
CA ILE A 326 -19.02 -14.62 7.50
C ILE A 326 -20.25 -15.48 7.17
N GLU A 327 -20.16 -16.34 6.16
CA GLU A 327 -21.25 -17.23 5.78
C GLU A 327 -21.60 -18.21 6.92
N SER A 328 -20.58 -18.80 7.56
CA SER A 328 -20.76 -19.69 8.71
C SER A 328 -21.38 -18.97 9.91
N LEU A 329 -20.96 -17.74 10.20
CA LEU A 329 -21.54 -16.93 11.27
C LEU A 329 -23.01 -16.57 10.97
N ALA A 330 -23.29 -16.11 9.75
CA ALA A 330 -24.63 -15.69 9.33
C ALA A 330 -25.65 -16.83 9.30
N THR A 331 -25.20 -18.06 9.06
CA THR A 331 -26.05 -19.27 9.04
C THR A 331 -26.25 -19.86 10.44
N CYS A 332 -25.26 -19.73 11.33
CA CYS A 332 -25.28 -20.41 12.63
C CYS A 332 -25.77 -19.52 13.78
N ILE A 333 -25.72 -18.20 13.66
CA ILE A 333 -26.09 -17.25 14.71
C ILE A 333 -27.46 -16.61 14.40
N ASN A 334 -28.47 -16.98 15.20
CA ASN A 334 -29.83 -16.44 15.05
C ASN A 334 -30.04 -15.09 15.75
N ASP A 335 -29.25 -14.81 16.80
CA ASP A 335 -29.34 -13.54 17.53
C ASP A 335 -28.67 -12.42 16.71
N PRO A 336 -29.41 -11.37 16.30
CA PRO A 336 -28.87 -10.32 15.44
C PRO A 336 -27.76 -9.51 16.12
N LEU A 337 -27.83 -9.29 17.44
CA LEU A 337 -26.82 -8.52 18.16
C LEU A 337 -25.51 -9.30 18.27
N ILE A 338 -25.59 -10.61 18.56
CA ILE A 338 -24.42 -11.49 18.58
C ILE A 338 -23.81 -11.57 17.18
N LEU A 339 -24.64 -11.74 16.15
CA LEU A 339 -24.19 -11.81 14.76
C LEU A 339 -23.42 -10.54 14.37
N VAL A 340 -23.96 -9.34 14.64
CA VAL A 340 -23.30 -8.07 14.33
C VAL A 340 -21.93 -7.98 15.01
N ARG A 341 -21.84 -8.31 16.31
CA ARG A 341 -20.56 -8.28 17.05
C ARG A 341 -19.55 -9.29 16.50
N SER A 342 -20.00 -10.49 16.13
CA SER A 342 -19.14 -11.51 15.52
C SER A 342 -18.63 -11.08 14.14
N LEU A 343 -19.48 -10.44 13.32
CA LEU A 343 -19.08 -9.90 12.03
C LEU A 343 -18.07 -8.76 12.17
N GLU A 344 -18.30 -7.82 13.10
CA GLU A 344 -17.33 -6.75 13.41
C GLU A 344 -15.99 -7.31 13.87
N ALA A 345 -16.01 -8.29 14.78
CA ALA A 345 -14.81 -8.96 15.26
C ALA A 345 -14.06 -9.66 14.12
N SER A 346 -14.78 -10.34 13.23
CA SER A 346 -14.22 -10.99 12.05
C SER A 346 -13.54 -9.98 11.12
N ILE A 347 -14.25 -8.92 10.73
CA ILE A 347 -13.71 -7.85 9.86
C ILE A 347 -12.47 -7.22 10.49
N GLY A 348 -12.54 -6.81 11.75
CA GLY A 348 -11.41 -6.20 12.46
C GLY A 348 -10.19 -7.13 12.51
N ARG A 349 -10.40 -8.43 12.76
CA ARG A 349 -9.33 -9.44 12.77
C ARG A 349 -8.67 -9.60 11.40
N TYR A 350 -9.43 -9.56 10.31
CA TYR A 350 -8.88 -9.62 8.95
C TYR A 350 -8.12 -8.35 8.58
N ILE A 351 -8.66 -7.17 8.87
CA ILE A 351 -7.96 -5.89 8.68
C ILE A 351 -6.62 -5.93 9.42
N TYR A 352 -6.62 -6.36 10.69
CA TYR A 352 -5.39 -6.55 11.47
C TYR A 352 -4.40 -7.51 10.81
N LYS A 353 -4.84 -8.69 10.37
CA LYS A 353 -3.95 -9.67 9.70
C LYS A 353 -3.36 -9.10 8.40
N ALA A 354 -4.17 -8.45 7.57
CA ALA A 354 -3.72 -7.84 6.33
C ALA A 354 -2.67 -6.76 6.59
N LEU A 355 -2.98 -5.84 7.51
CA LEU A 355 -2.07 -4.75 7.89
C LEU A 355 -0.79 -5.28 8.54
N ARG A 356 -0.87 -6.27 9.44
CA ARG A 356 0.31 -6.88 10.08
C ARG A 356 1.24 -7.55 9.06
N ASN A 357 0.70 -8.10 7.98
CA ASN A 357 1.50 -8.73 6.94
C ASN A 357 2.23 -7.71 6.07
N ILE A 358 1.60 -6.54 5.87
CA ILE A 358 2.10 -5.48 4.98
C ILE A 358 2.97 -4.49 5.74
N LEU A 359 2.69 -4.16 6.99
CA LEU A 359 3.47 -3.21 7.77
C LEU A 359 4.71 -3.90 8.34
N SER A 360 5.85 -3.23 8.26
CA SER A 360 7.00 -3.59 9.07
C SER A 360 6.73 -3.27 10.55
N PRO A 361 7.43 -3.91 11.50
CA PRO A 361 7.21 -3.67 12.92
C PRO A 361 7.36 -2.19 13.32
N GLU A 362 8.36 -1.51 12.76
CA GLU A 362 8.64 -0.07 12.97
C GLU A 362 7.59 0.86 12.34
N ALA A 363 6.87 0.41 11.31
CA ALA A 363 5.82 1.18 10.65
C ALA A 363 4.51 1.22 11.44
N THR A 364 4.32 0.29 12.37
CA THR A 364 3.02 0.04 13.00
C THR A 364 2.54 1.23 13.84
N GLU A 365 3.43 1.81 14.65
CA GLU A 365 3.10 2.95 15.52
C GLU A 365 2.69 4.19 14.70
N TYR A 366 3.47 4.53 13.68
CA TYR A 366 3.18 5.63 12.77
C TYR A 366 1.85 5.42 12.05
N PHE A 367 1.62 4.23 11.48
CA PHE A 367 0.39 3.92 10.76
C PHE A 367 -0.85 4.05 11.65
N VAL A 368 -0.79 3.55 12.90
CA VAL A 368 -1.89 3.68 13.86
C VAL A 368 -2.17 5.14 14.19
N ALA A 369 -1.13 5.93 14.48
CA ALA A 369 -1.28 7.35 14.79
C ALA A 369 -1.87 8.13 13.60
N PHE A 370 -1.33 7.90 12.39
CA PHE A 370 -1.81 8.50 11.14
C PHE A 370 -3.29 8.16 10.88
N THR A 371 -3.64 6.87 11.01
CA THR A 371 -5.00 6.38 10.74
C THR A 371 -6.00 6.97 11.72
N ARG A 372 -5.68 7.00 13.02
CA ARG A 372 -6.54 7.61 14.05
C ARG A 372 -6.77 9.10 13.79
N ALA A 373 -5.72 9.84 13.42
CA ALA A 373 -5.83 11.28 13.12
C ALA A 373 -6.69 11.58 11.88
N ARG A 374 -6.77 10.65 10.92
CA ARG A 374 -7.57 10.82 9.68
C ARG A 374 -9.00 10.30 9.80
N LEU A 375 -9.24 9.35 10.71
CA LEU A 375 -10.54 8.75 10.93
C LEU A 375 -11.49 9.67 11.73
N ASP A 376 -10.96 10.52 12.60
CA ASP A 376 -11.77 11.48 13.37
C ASP A 376 -12.00 12.80 12.58
N PRO A 377 -13.24 13.20 12.20
CA PRO A 377 -14.55 12.57 12.38
C PRO A 377 -15.11 11.88 11.09
N LYS A 378 -14.26 11.58 10.10
CA LYS A 378 -14.67 11.08 8.77
C LYS A 378 -15.27 9.67 8.75
N ILE A 379 -15.31 8.99 9.89
CA ILE A 379 -15.77 7.62 10.02
C ILE A 379 -17.25 7.42 9.61
N ASP A 380 -18.13 8.33 10.02
CA ASP A 380 -19.58 8.15 9.81
C ASP A 380 -19.94 8.13 8.32
N GLU A 381 -19.23 8.92 7.51
CA GLU A 381 -19.41 8.93 6.04
C GLU A 381 -19.14 7.55 5.42
N ILE A 382 -18.20 6.80 5.98
CA ILE A 382 -17.81 5.48 5.49
C ILE A 382 -18.88 4.45 5.81
N ALA A 383 -19.30 4.44 7.08
CA ALA A 383 -20.29 3.50 7.57
C ALA A 383 -21.56 3.62 6.72
N HIS A 384 -22.00 4.85 6.43
CA HIS A 384 -23.12 5.09 5.54
C HIS A 384 -22.87 4.57 4.11
N THR A 385 -21.72 4.86 3.51
CA THR A 385 -21.42 4.39 2.14
C THR A 385 -21.41 2.87 2.03
N VAL A 386 -20.78 2.18 2.99
CA VAL A 386 -20.73 0.71 3.01
C VAL A 386 -22.12 0.12 3.28
N LEU A 387 -22.87 0.69 4.22
CA LEU A 387 -24.23 0.25 4.55
C LEU A 387 -25.20 0.46 3.38
N ASP A 388 -25.09 1.56 2.62
CA ASP A 388 -25.91 1.81 1.44
C ASP A 388 -25.63 0.77 0.35
N CYS A 389 -24.35 0.44 0.10
CA CYS A 389 -23.97 -0.61 -0.82
C CYS A 389 -24.44 -2.01 -0.35
N LEU A 390 -24.39 -2.28 0.95
CA LEU A 390 -24.90 -3.52 1.54
C LEU A 390 -26.43 -3.63 1.48
N GLY A 391 -27.14 -2.53 1.69
CA GLY A 391 -28.59 -2.44 1.57
C GLY A 391 -29.08 -2.79 0.16
N ALA A 392 -28.34 -2.34 -0.85
CA ALA A 392 -28.62 -2.70 -2.25
C ALA A 392 -28.45 -4.20 -2.57
N THR A 393 -27.68 -4.94 -1.77
CA THR A 393 -27.41 -6.38 -1.98
C THR A 393 -28.29 -7.30 -1.13
N ASN A 394 -29.39 -6.80 -0.53
CA ASN A 394 -30.28 -7.55 0.37
C ASN A 394 -29.60 -8.09 1.64
N MET A 395 -28.44 -7.56 2.04
CA MET A 395 -27.80 -7.88 3.32
C MET A 395 -28.44 -7.14 4.51
N SER A 396 -29.78 -7.15 4.61
CA SER A 396 -30.52 -6.44 5.66
C SER A 396 -30.22 -6.93 7.08
N ARG A 397 -29.62 -8.12 7.23
CA ARG A 397 -29.18 -8.68 8.53
C ARG A 397 -27.94 -7.99 9.11
N GLY A 398 -27.23 -7.17 8.34
CA GLY A 398 -26.06 -6.41 8.81
C GLY A 398 -26.40 -5.06 9.45
N ALA A 399 -27.68 -4.73 9.64
CA ALA A 399 -28.09 -3.46 10.25
C ALA A 399 -27.47 -3.31 11.65
N GLY A 400 -26.55 -2.36 11.80
CA GLY A 400 -25.83 -2.08 13.04
C GLY A 400 -24.35 -2.42 13.04
N LEU A 401 -23.79 -2.95 11.94
CA LEU A 401 -22.34 -3.16 11.82
C LEU A 401 -21.59 -1.82 11.86
N SER A 402 -20.74 -1.63 12.86
CA SER A 402 -19.85 -0.48 12.98
C SER A 402 -18.48 -0.80 12.37
N LEU A 403 -18.27 -0.35 11.12
CA LEU A 403 -16.94 -0.47 10.49
C LEU A 403 -15.87 0.30 11.27
N GLU A 404 -16.26 1.43 11.89
CA GLU A 404 -15.42 2.16 12.83
C GLU A 404 -14.85 1.24 13.90
N THR A 405 -15.74 0.56 14.62
CA THR A 405 -15.35 -0.28 15.75
C THR A 405 -14.45 -1.42 15.28
N ALA A 406 -14.72 -2.00 14.10
CA ALA A 406 -13.86 -3.01 13.49
C ALA A 406 -12.45 -2.46 13.17
N VAL A 407 -12.36 -1.28 12.54
CA VAL A 407 -11.09 -0.62 12.19
C VAL A 407 -10.32 -0.20 13.45
N MET A 408 -10.99 0.40 14.43
CA MET A 408 -10.37 0.85 15.68
C MET A 408 -9.85 -0.33 16.50
N ARG A 409 -10.61 -1.43 16.61
CA ARG A 409 -10.11 -2.68 17.22
C ARG A 409 -8.91 -3.25 16.48
N ALA A 410 -8.87 -3.15 15.15
CA ALA A 410 -7.69 -3.55 14.37
C ALA A 410 -6.47 -2.67 14.72
N MET A 411 -6.65 -1.35 14.88
CA MET A 411 -5.57 -0.43 15.31
C MET A 411 -5.10 -0.71 16.74
N ASP A 412 -6.03 -1.01 17.65
CA ASP A 412 -5.72 -1.37 19.04
C ASP A 412 -4.90 -2.67 19.09
N ALA A 413 -5.29 -3.68 18.29
CA ALA A 413 -4.55 -4.92 18.17
C ALA A 413 -3.16 -4.74 17.53
N LEU A 414 -3.03 -3.87 16.52
CA LEU A 414 -1.74 -3.47 15.95
C LEU A 414 -0.84 -2.82 17.02
N SER A 415 -1.44 -2.06 17.94
CA SER A 415 -0.74 -1.45 19.08
C SER A 415 -0.40 -2.46 20.20
N GLY A 416 -0.65 -3.75 20.00
CA GLY A 416 -0.37 -4.81 20.97
C GLY A 416 -1.46 -5.01 22.03
N GLN A 417 -2.61 -4.34 21.92
CA GLN A 417 -3.73 -4.57 22.81
C GLN A 417 -4.40 -5.92 22.49
N LYS A 418 -4.84 -6.63 23.53
CA LYS A 418 -5.65 -7.85 23.36
C LYS A 418 -7.10 -7.45 23.13
N ILE A 419 -7.73 -8.02 22.11
CA ILE A 419 -9.15 -7.83 21.81
C ILE A 419 -9.90 -9.09 22.25
N PRO A 420 -10.57 -9.10 23.42
CA PRO A 420 -11.23 -10.29 23.96
C PRO A 420 -12.24 -10.89 22.99
N GLU A 421 -12.96 -10.04 22.26
CA GLU A 421 -14.00 -10.44 21.29
C GLU A 421 -13.45 -11.32 20.17
N TRP A 422 -12.16 -11.20 19.83
CA TRP A 422 -11.55 -12.07 18.82
C TRP A 422 -11.27 -13.47 19.37
N SER A 423 -10.94 -13.59 20.66
CA SER A 423 -10.76 -14.89 21.30
C SER A 423 -12.11 -15.61 21.46
N ASP A 424 -13.16 -14.88 21.81
CA ASP A 424 -14.53 -15.40 21.87
C ASP A 424 -15.01 -15.84 20.48
N LEU A 425 -14.70 -15.08 19.44
CA LEU A 425 -14.97 -15.43 18.05
C LEU A 425 -14.25 -16.72 17.64
N ASP A 426 -12.96 -16.87 17.98
CA ASP A 426 -12.21 -18.08 17.67
C ASP A 426 -12.85 -19.32 18.29
N LEU A 427 -13.29 -19.23 19.54
CA LEU A 427 -14.00 -20.30 20.23
C LEU A 427 -15.34 -20.61 19.54
N ALA A 428 -16.11 -19.58 19.18
CA ALA A 428 -17.38 -19.76 18.48
C ALA A 428 -17.20 -20.46 17.12
N LEU A 429 -16.18 -20.06 16.35
CA LEU A 429 -15.86 -20.69 15.06
C LEU A 429 -15.42 -22.14 15.23
N GLN A 430 -14.62 -22.45 16.25
CA GLN A 430 -14.26 -23.84 16.56
C GLN A 430 -15.50 -24.69 16.88
N MET A 431 -16.45 -24.16 17.65
CA MET A 431 -17.70 -24.85 17.96
C MET A 431 -18.58 -25.06 16.73
N ILE A 432 -18.65 -24.07 15.83
CA ILE A 432 -19.40 -24.16 14.57
C ILE A 432 -18.80 -25.24 13.66
N HIS A 433 -17.47 -25.21 13.46
CA HIS A 433 -16.78 -26.22 12.66
C HIS A 433 -16.90 -27.63 13.27
N GLY A 434 -16.85 -27.75 14.59
CA GLY A 434 -17.06 -29.01 15.31
C GLY A 434 -18.46 -29.60 15.04
N ARG A 435 -19.51 -28.78 15.12
CA ARG A 435 -20.89 -29.23 14.83
C ARG A 435 -21.11 -29.58 13.37
N GLN A 436 -20.51 -28.84 12.45
CA GLN A 436 -20.59 -29.18 11.02
C GLN A 436 -20.01 -30.57 10.76
N LEU A 437 -18.88 -30.91 11.39
CA LEU A 437 -18.28 -32.24 11.28
C LEU A 437 -19.19 -33.35 11.84
N GLU A 438 -19.90 -33.11 12.94
CA GLU A 438 -20.88 -34.05 13.49
C GLU A 438 -22.03 -34.31 12.51
N CYS A 439 -22.62 -33.26 11.92
CA CYS A 439 -23.68 -33.40 10.92
C CYS A 439 -23.23 -34.16 9.65
N PHE A 440 -21.96 -34.06 9.24
CA PHE A 440 -21.44 -34.84 8.12
C PHE A 440 -21.21 -36.32 8.47
N SER A 441 -20.90 -36.64 9.74
CA SER A 441 -20.71 -38.02 10.19
C SER A 441 -22.00 -38.85 10.16
N ASP A 442 -23.15 -38.22 10.40
CA ASP A 442 -24.48 -38.86 10.35
C ASP A 442 -24.98 -39.08 8.91
N TYR A 443 -24.36 -38.44 7.91
CA TYR A 443 -24.79 -38.48 6.50
C TYR A 443 -23.92 -39.36 5.60
N SER A 444 -23.00 -40.17 6.13
CA SER A 444 -22.25 -41.15 5.32
C SER A 444 -23.15 -42.32 4.92
N PRO A 445 -23.62 -42.43 3.65
CA PRO A 445 -24.46 -43.53 3.20
C PRO A 445 -23.63 -44.76 2.80
N PHE A 446 -22.32 -44.74 3.05
CA PHE A 446 -21.41 -45.85 2.79
C PHE A 446 -21.16 -46.63 4.09
N GLN A 447 -22.17 -47.41 4.49
CA GLN A 447 -21.99 -48.64 5.27
C GLN A 447 -22.75 -49.78 4.60
#